data_AF-A0A0F5JL97-F1
#
_entry.id   AF-A0A0F5JL97-F1
#
_cell.length_a   1.000
_cell.length_b   1.000
_cell.length_c   1.000
_cell.angle_alpha   90.00
_cell.angle_beta   90.00
_cell.angle_gamma   90.00
#
_symmetry.space_group_name_H-M   'P 1'
#
loop_
_entity.id
_entity.type
_entity.pdbx_description
1 polymer ?
#
loop_
_entity_poly.entity_id
_entity_poly.type
_entity_poly.pdbx_seq_one_letter_code
_entity_poly.pdbx_strand_id
1 'polypeptide(L)'
;MNAGQLNRAAQLLGNDCGELESLLRKVMKHNNSLGRLLQNAVWEEDMVKEELIVLTMPTATFLEWLGPLLESRDWTVNGRHEIRPFLRAFLSVFRLRTAPDKDCLTMGTIENLVLDYLYVRRKTQ
;
A
#
# COMPACT_ATOMS: atom_id res chain seq x y z
N MET A 1 -1.89 48.87 26.97
CA MET A 1 -0.65 48.44 26.29
C MET A 1 0.01 49.69 25.73
N ASN A 2 1.24 50.02 26.16
CA ASN A 2 1.91 51.26 25.74
C ASN A 2 2.86 51.01 24.55
N ALA A 3 3.31 52.09 23.89
CA ALA A 3 4.17 52.01 22.71
C ALA A 3 5.47 51.22 22.98
N GLY A 4 6.03 51.29 24.19
CA GLY A 4 7.22 50.53 24.58
C GLY A 4 6.99 49.02 24.67
N GLN A 5 5.80 48.58 25.11
CA GLN A 5 5.41 47.18 25.15
C GLN A 5 5.16 46.62 23.74
N LEU A 6 4.52 47.41 22.88
CA LEU A 6 4.31 47.07 21.46
C LEU A 6 5.63 46.91 20.71
N ASN A 7 6.59 47.81 20.94
CA ASN A 7 7.90 47.73 20.29
C ASN A 7 8.68 46.47 20.70
N ARG A 8 8.63 46.10 21.99
CA ARG A 8 9.25 44.85 22.46
C ARG A 8 8.60 43.60 21.87
N ALA A 9 7.27 43.57 21.80
CA ALA A 9 6.54 42.46 21.18
C ALA A 9 6.89 42.32 19.69
N ALA A 10 6.98 43.43 18.96
CA ALA A 10 7.39 43.45 17.57
C ALA A 10 8.84 42.96 17.35
N GLN A 11 9.76 43.33 18.25
CA GLN A 11 11.14 42.84 18.21
C GLN A 11 11.25 41.34 18.49
N LEU A 12 10.50 40.82 19.47
CA LEU A 12 10.46 39.39 19.76
C LEU A 12 9.90 38.60 18.57
N LEU A 13 8.78 39.04 18.00
CA LEU A 13 8.22 38.45 16.78
C LEU A 13 9.20 38.49 15.60
N GLY A 14 9.94 39.59 15.43
CA GLY A 14 10.97 39.69 14.40
C GLY A 14 12.10 38.67 14.58
N ASN A 15 12.54 38.45 15.82
CA ASN A 15 13.56 37.46 16.15
C ASN A 15 13.04 36.04 15.91
N ASP A 16 11.83 35.73 16.38
CA ASP A 16 11.20 34.41 16.20
C ASP A 16 11.01 34.07 14.71
N CYS A 17 10.57 35.05 13.91
CA CYS A 17 10.49 34.90 12.46
C CYS A 17 11.87 34.63 11.83
N GLY A 18 12.91 35.32 12.27
CA GLY A 18 14.29 35.09 11.81
C GLY A 18 14.81 33.69 12.14
N GLU A 19 14.51 33.17 13.33
CA GLU A 19 14.86 31.80 13.71
C GLU A 19 14.09 30.76 12.88
N LEU A 20 12.80 31.00 12.66
CA LEU A 20 11.95 30.09 11.88
C LEU A 20 12.40 30.03 10.41
N GLU A 21 12.78 31.16 9.81
CA GLU A 21 13.35 31.20 8.47
C GLU A 21 14.68 30.42 8.38
N SER A 22 15.53 30.54 9.39
CA SER A 22 16.79 29.79 9.47
C SER A 22 16.55 28.27 9.55
N LEU A 23 15.58 27.84 10.37
CA LEU A 23 15.17 26.44 10.46
C LEU A 23 14.59 25.93 9.14
N LEU A 24 13.72 26.71 8.49
CA LEU A 24 13.14 26.36 7.21
C LEU A 24 14.22 26.13 6.14
N ARG A 25 15.21 27.02 6.05
CA ARG A 25 16.35 26.86 5.13
C ARG A 25 17.14 25.58 5.41
N LYS A 26 17.34 25.21 6.68
CA LYS A 26 17.98 23.94 7.05
C LYS A 26 17.14 22.75 6.59
N VAL A 27 15.84 22.74 6.84
CA VAL A 27 14.94 21.66 6.41
C VAL A 27 14.97 21.51 4.89
N MET A 28 14.87 22.62 4.15
CA MET A 28 14.99 22.61 2.69
C MET A 28 16.32 22.03 2.20
N LYS A 29 17.44 22.35 2.88
CA LYS A 29 18.76 21.79 2.56
C LYS A 29 18.79 20.27 2.76
N HIS A 30 18.25 19.77 3.87
CA HIS A 30 18.16 18.34 4.13
C HIS A 30 17.26 17.63 3.12
N ASN A 31 16.10 18.22 2.81
CA ASN A 31 15.17 17.69 1.81
C ASN A 31 15.83 17.59 0.42
N ASN A 32 16.56 18.63 0.00
CA ASN A 32 17.29 18.60 -1.26
C ASN A 32 18.42 17.55 -1.26
N SER A 33 19.09 17.38 -0.12
CA SER A 33 20.12 16.34 0.04
C SER A 33 19.50 14.94 -0.06
N LEU A 34 18.38 14.72 0.62
CA LEU A 34 17.63 13.47 0.56
C LEU A 34 17.13 13.20 -0.86
N GLY A 35 16.57 14.20 -1.54
CA GLY A 35 16.13 14.08 -2.93
C GLY A 35 17.25 13.66 -3.86
N ARG A 36 18.47 14.20 -3.70
CA ARG A 36 19.64 13.79 -4.49
C ARG A 36 20.12 12.38 -4.16
N LEU A 37 20.05 11.97 -2.89
CA LEU A 37 20.38 10.60 -2.48
C LEU A 37 19.38 9.61 -3.08
N LEU A 38 18.08 9.91 -3.05
CA LEU A 38 17.02 9.08 -3.62
C LEU A 38 17.07 9.05 -5.16
N GLN A 39 17.43 10.17 -5.80
CA GLN A 39 17.53 10.25 -7.26
C GLN A 39 18.65 9.37 -7.83
N ASN A 40 19.72 9.15 -7.05
CA ASN A 40 20.84 8.28 -7.41
C ASN A 40 20.81 6.94 -6.67
N ALA A 41 19.77 6.68 -5.87
CA ALA A 41 19.61 5.41 -5.20
C ALA A 41 19.28 4.36 -6.27
N VAL A 42 20.22 3.46 -6.49
CA VAL A 42 19.94 2.20 -7.19
C VAL A 42 19.24 1.32 -6.16
N TRP A 43 17.91 1.28 -6.23
CA TRP A 43 17.12 0.33 -5.47
C TRP A 43 17.38 -1.05 -6.07
N GLU A 44 18.13 -1.90 -5.37
CA GLU A 44 18.24 -3.30 -5.74
C GLU A 44 16.87 -3.96 -5.50
N GLU A 45 16.47 -4.88 -6.39
CA GLU A 45 15.19 -5.62 -6.34
C GLU A 45 14.99 -6.38 -5.01
N ASP A 46 16.02 -6.46 -4.16
CA ASP A 46 16.05 -7.16 -2.87
C ASP A 46 15.90 -6.25 -1.64
N MET A 47 15.76 -4.93 -1.80
CA MET A 47 15.68 -3.99 -0.67
C MET A 47 14.37 -4.06 0.16
N VAL A 48 13.39 -4.82 -0.30
CA VAL A 48 12.37 -5.45 0.55
C VAL A 48 12.29 -6.88 0.07
N LYS A 49 12.73 -7.84 0.88
CA LYS A 49 12.38 -9.23 0.64
C LYS A 49 10.89 -9.34 0.93
N GLU A 50 10.05 -9.04 -0.05
CA GLU A 50 8.64 -9.45 -0.03
C GLU A 50 8.67 -10.97 -0.02
N GLU A 51 8.69 -11.57 1.17
CA GLU A 51 8.51 -13.00 1.32
C GLU A 51 7.09 -13.31 0.84
N LEU A 52 6.98 -13.58 -0.46
CA LEU A 52 5.76 -14.02 -1.10
C LEU A 52 5.23 -15.23 -0.34
N ILE A 53 4.05 -15.09 0.24
CA ILE A 53 3.43 -16.17 1.00
C ILE A 53 2.87 -17.18 -0.01
N VAL A 54 3.46 -18.37 -0.07
CA VAL A 54 2.99 -19.44 -0.95
C VAL A 54 1.97 -20.32 -0.24
N LEU A 55 0.70 -20.14 -0.58
CA LEU A 55 -0.39 -21.01 -0.18
C LEU A 55 -0.32 -22.31 -0.99
N THR A 56 -0.11 -23.44 -0.32
CA THR A 56 -0.06 -24.77 -0.96
C THR A 56 -1.31 -25.56 -0.57
N MET A 57 -2.35 -25.53 -1.41
CA MET A 57 -3.64 -26.17 -1.11
C MET A 57 -4.49 -26.40 -2.37
N PRO A 58 -5.49 -27.31 -2.33
CA PRO A 58 -6.45 -27.47 -3.41
C PRO A 58 -7.21 -26.18 -3.72
N THR A 59 -7.56 -25.97 -5.00
CA THR A 59 -8.29 -24.77 -5.44
C THR A 59 -9.67 -24.66 -4.79
N ALA A 60 -10.36 -25.78 -4.55
CA ALA A 60 -11.64 -25.79 -3.85
C ALA A 60 -11.53 -25.21 -2.42
N THR A 61 -10.53 -25.66 -1.65
CA THR A 61 -10.27 -25.15 -0.29
C THR A 61 -9.92 -23.65 -0.31
N PHE A 62 -9.08 -23.23 -1.26
CA PHE A 62 -8.77 -21.82 -1.43
C PHE A 62 -10.02 -20.97 -1.70
N LEU A 63 -10.91 -21.43 -2.59
CA LEU A 63 -12.14 -20.73 -2.94
C LEU A 63 -13.13 -20.67 -1.77
N GLU A 64 -13.23 -21.73 -0.96
CA GLU A 64 -14.04 -21.73 0.27
C GLU A 64 -13.54 -20.70 1.28
N TRP A 65 -12.23 -20.49 1.39
CA TRP A 65 -11.62 -19.49 2.27
C TRP A 65 -11.81 -18.06 1.73
N LEU A 66 -11.62 -17.88 0.41
CA LEU A 66 -11.69 -16.57 -0.21
C LEU A 66 -13.15 -16.10 -0.39
N GLY A 67 -14.08 -17.03 -0.62
CA GLY A 67 -15.47 -16.76 -0.94
C GLY A 67 -16.19 -15.80 0.01
N PRO A 68 -16.18 -16.05 1.34
CA PRO A 68 -16.79 -15.14 2.32
C PRO A 68 -16.24 -13.72 2.24
N LEU A 69 -14.92 -13.57 2.01
CA LEU A 69 -14.31 -12.25 1.86
C LEU A 69 -14.83 -11.55 0.60
N LEU A 70 -14.87 -12.24 -0.54
CA LEU A 70 -15.41 -11.69 -1.79
C LEU A 70 -16.86 -11.24 -1.68
N GLU A 71 -17.67 -11.94 -0.88
CA GLU A 71 -19.10 -11.65 -0.69
C GLU A 71 -19.38 -10.55 0.34
N SER A 72 -18.54 -10.41 1.38
CA SER A 72 -18.75 -9.52 2.52
C SER A 72 -18.95 -8.04 2.15
N ARG A 73 -18.47 -7.60 0.98
CA ARG A 73 -18.37 -6.18 0.57
C ARG A 73 -17.63 -5.29 1.59
N ASP A 74 -16.96 -5.87 2.59
CA ASP A 74 -16.20 -5.12 3.61
C ASP A 74 -14.80 -4.72 3.12
N TRP A 75 -14.47 -5.02 1.86
CA TRP A 75 -13.21 -4.68 1.22
C TRP A 75 -13.44 -3.76 0.04
N THR A 76 -12.53 -2.79 -0.19
CA THR A 76 -12.45 -2.06 -1.46
C THR A 76 -11.00 -2.01 -1.92
N VAL A 77 -10.79 -2.02 -3.23
CA VAL A 77 -9.49 -1.68 -3.83
C VAL A 77 -9.68 -0.40 -4.62
N ASN A 78 -8.99 0.66 -4.22
CA ASN A 78 -9.14 2.00 -4.79
C ASN A 78 -10.60 2.49 -4.80
N GLY A 79 -11.35 2.19 -3.72
CA GLY A 79 -12.76 2.57 -3.58
C GLY A 79 -13.74 1.74 -4.43
N ARG A 80 -13.30 0.63 -5.04
CA ARG A 80 -14.14 -0.23 -5.88
C ARG A 80 -14.20 -1.66 -5.37
N HIS A 81 -15.35 -2.32 -5.60
CA HIS A 81 -15.59 -3.74 -5.32
C HIS A 81 -15.42 -4.59 -6.59
N GLU A 82 -14.32 -4.41 -7.30
CA GLU A 82 -14.02 -5.16 -8.52
C GLU A 82 -13.13 -6.37 -8.20
N ILE A 83 -13.51 -7.55 -8.68
CA ILE A 83 -12.79 -8.81 -8.40
C ILE A 83 -11.35 -8.76 -8.90
N ARG A 84 -11.12 -8.27 -10.12
CA ARG A 84 -9.79 -8.29 -10.73
C ARG A 84 -8.78 -7.40 -10.00
N PRO A 85 -9.09 -6.13 -9.66
CA PRO A 85 -8.24 -5.32 -8.78
C PRO A 85 -7.99 -5.97 -7.40
N PHE A 86 -9.01 -6.57 -6.80
CA PHE A 86 -8.85 -7.30 -5.54
C PHE A 86 -7.86 -8.46 -5.64
N LEU A 87 -8.05 -9.33 -6.64
CA LEU A 87 -7.16 -10.46 -6.86
C LEU A 87 -5.74 -10.02 -7.22
N ARG A 88 -5.54 -8.90 -7.93
CA ARG A 88 -4.19 -8.34 -8.14
C ARG A 88 -3.54 -7.92 -6.84
N ALA A 89 -4.28 -7.22 -5.96
CA ALA A 89 -3.76 -6.80 -4.66
C ALA A 89 -3.50 -8.00 -3.74
N PHE A 90 -4.34 -9.03 -3.79
CA PHE A 90 -4.11 -10.26 -3.05
C PHE A 90 -2.86 -11.00 -3.58
N LEU A 91 -2.73 -11.16 -4.90
CA LEU A 91 -1.64 -11.91 -5.51
C LEU A 91 -0.31 -11.17 -5.60
N SER A 92 -0.24 -9.90 -5.19
CA SER A 92 1.04 -9.22 -4.96
C SER A 92 1.72 -9.73 -3.69
N VAL A 93 0.95 -10.24 -2.73
CA VAL A 93 1.47 -10.77 -1.46
C VAL A 93 1.43 -12.29 -1.42
N PHE A 94 0.38 -12.89 -1.98
CA PHE A 94 0.13 -14.33 -1.94
C PHE A 94 0.36 -14.99 -3.31
N ARG A 95 0.90 -16.20 -3.31
CA ARG A 95 0.89 -17.10 -4.46
C ARG A 95 0.14 -18.38 -4.09
N LEU A 96 -0.51 -19.01 -5.06
CA LEU A 96 -1.25 -20.25 -4.85
C LEU A 96 -0.66 -21.34 -5.73
N ARG A 97 -0.36 -22.51 -5.14
CA ARG A 97 -0.06 -23.75 -5.87
C ARG A 97 -0.85 -24.90 -5.26
N THR A 98 -1.14 -25.92 -6.07
CA THR A 98 -1.97 -27.05 -5.64
C THR A 98 -1.20 -28.13 -4.88
N ALA A 99 0.12 -28.20 -5.09
CA ALA A 99 1.02 -29.12 -4.40
C ALA A 99 2.46 -28.57 -4.36
N PRO A 100 3.34 -29.08 -3.47
CA PRO A 100 4.71 -28.57 -3.33
C PRO A 100 5.58 -28.66 -4.59
N ASP A 101 5.29 -29.63 -5.46
CA ASP A 101 5.98 -29.90 -6.73
C ASP A 101 5.38 -29.14 -7.92
N LYS A 102 4.31 -28.37 -7.72
CA LYS A 102 3.61 -27.64 -8.79
C LYS A 102 3.97 -26.16 -8.80
N ASP A 103 3.98 -25.60 -10.00
CA ASP A 103 4.10 -24.17 -10.21
C ASP A 103 2.92 -23.41 -9.59
N CYS A 104 3.14 -22.14 -9.31
CA CYS A 104 2.08 -21.25 -8.85
C CYS A 104 1.09 -20.98 -9.99
N LEU A 105 -0.20 -20.99 -9.64
CA LEU A 105 -1.28 -20.64 -10.55
C LEU A 105 -1.15 -19.18 -11.00
N THR A 106 -1.42 -18.95 -12.27
CA THR A 106 -1.38 -17.61 -12.85
C THR A 106 -2.58 -16.78 -12.37
N MET A 107 -2.45 -15.45 -12.42
CA MET A 107 -3.56 -14.53 -12.14
C MET A 107 -4.80 -14.87 -12.99
N GLY A 108 -4.63 -15.16 -14.29
CA GLY A 108 -5.75 -15.50 -15.16
C GLY A 108 -6.45 -16.80 -14.77
N THR A 109 -5.69 -17.80 -14.32
CA THR A 109 -6.25 -19.06 -13.82
C THR A 109 -7.07 -18.83 -12.55
N ILE A 110 -6.55 -18.05 -11.60
CA ILE A 110 -7.22 -17.74 -10.34
C ILE A 110 -8.46 -16.88 -10.57
N GLU A 111 -8.37 -15.88 -11.46
CA GLU A 111 -9.50 -15.03 -11.84
C GLU A 111 -10.66 -15.87 -12.40
N ASN A 112 -10.39 -16.80 -13.31
CA ASN A 112 -11.42 -17.70 -13.86
C ASN A 112 -12.05 -18.58 -12.76
N LEU A 113 -11.22 -19.20 -11.90
CA LEU A 113 -11.71 -20.04 -10.80
C LEU A 113 -12.64 -19.26 -9.85
N VAL A 114 -12.30 -18.02 -9.54
CA VAL A 114 -13.10 -17.15 -8.67
C VAL A 114 -14.40 -16.74 -9.35
N LEU A 115 -14.37 -16.38 -10.64
CA LEU A 115 -15.57 -16.01 -11.38
C LEU A 115 -16.55 -17.19 -11.49
N ASP A 116 -16.03 -18.40 -11.79
CA ASP A 116 -16.83 -19.62 -11.83
C ASP A 116 -17.44 -19.93 -10.46
N TYR A 117 -16.65 -19.84 -9.39
CA TYR A 117 -17.12 -20.03 -8.02
C TYR A 117 -18.26 -19.08 -7.65
N LEU A 118 -18.10 -17.79 -7.92
CA LEU A 118 -19.13 -16.77 -7.64
C LEU A 118 -20.38 -16.98 -8.50
N TYR A 119 -20.22 -17.43 -9.75
CA TYR A 119 -21.35 -17.75 -10.63
C TYR A 119 -22.17 -18.92 -10.08
N VAL A 120 -21.50 -19.99 -9.65
CA VAL A 120 -22.17 -21.17 -9.07
C VAL A 120 -22.87 -20.81 -7.77
N ARG A 121 -22.21 -20.09 -6.85
CA ARG A 121 -22.81 -19.69 -5.57
C ARG A 121 -24.05 -18.81 -5.73
N ARG A 122 -24.05 -17.87 -6.68
CA ARG A 122 -25.22 -17.04 -6.98
C ARG A 122 -26.42 -17.84 -7.52
N LYS A 123 -26.20 -19.04 -8.08
CA LYS A 123 -27.29 -19.92 -8.54
C LYS A 123 -27.81 -20.86 -7.46
N THR A 124 -27.05 -21.04 -6.38
CA THR A 124 -27.41 -21.95 -5.28
C THR A 124 -28.03 -21.23 -4.07
N GLN A 125 -28.03 -19.89 -4.09
CA GLN A 125 -28.80 -19.01 -3.20
C GLN A 125 -30.15 -18.66 -3.83
#